data_AF-R5VJW1-F1
#
_entry.id   AF-R5VJW1-F1
#
_cell.length_a   1.000
_cell.length_b   1.000
_cell.length_c   1.000
_cell.angle_alpha   90.00
_cell.angle_beta   90.00
_cell.angle_gamma   90.00
#
_symmetry.space_group_name_H-M   'P 1'
#
loop_
_entity.id
_entity.type
_entity.pdbx_description
1 polymer ?
#
loop_
_entity_poly.entity_id
_entity_poly.type
_entity_poly.pdbx_seq_one_letter_code
_entity_poly.pdbx_strand_id
1 'polypeptide(L)'
;MKHYHFSKSDTAIAKLIAILLMMLHHLFGFTDRIAPENMYHSLHIYQGQPLEAVICASFKVCVAFFLFLSGYGTYLSIRKSKNISQTIATRIYRLLKNVWQVMLIFVPIDFALGVTKVNLTASWTIHYDFESIILSMLGFEKYNSEWWFVMPYIVLLMMTPLLFRFLKRKNGDFFTDFLVVLGGALFSLYGIQKLLNYDMFADFKGTVWGILLSNVVYLLPVYLFGMIFAKYQVFSYYHQILPRGIWRYPVLIFIAVACFFMRYRVGSAYDFFLVGPMIYACVMCAKKIPGVTWISGKVAKYITLVWLTHSFYVFQFGQKFIYSFKNPILIFMVLIGVSFATAIAIYWLFAGLSKGINKIRCSRNQR
;
A
#
# COMPACT_ATOMS: atom_id res chain seq x y z
N MET A 1 -2.49 30.74 -18.09
CA MET A 1 -3.16 29.43 -17.90
C MET A 1 -2.73 28.87 -16.55
N LYS A 2 -3.67 28.43 -15.68
CA LYS A 2 -3.28 27.79 -14.40
C LYS A 2 -2.56 26.48 -14.69
N HIS A 3 -1.29 26.37 -14.33
CA HIS A 3 -0.55 25.10 -14.42
C HIS A 3 -1.23 24.06 -13.54
N TYR A 4 -1.58 22.91 -14.10
CA TYR A 4 -2.11 21.79 -13.33
C TYR A 4 -1.07 21.34 -12.31
N HIS A 5 -1.50 21.11 -11.07
CA HIS A 5 -0.67 20.57 -10.00
C HIS A 5 -1.41 19.40 -9.35
N PHE A 6 -0.74 18.25 -9.22
CA PHE A 6 -1.31 17.07 -8.59
C PHE A 6 -1.61 17.34 -7.12
N SER A 7 -2.90 17.42 -6.79
CA SER A 7 -3.37 18.00 -5.54
C SER A 7 -3.48 16.97 -4.40
N LYS A 8 -3.84 17.45 -3.20
CA LYS A 8 -4.20 16.56 -2.09
C LYS A 8 -5.46 15.74 -2.39
N SER A 9 -6.42 16.29 -3.16
CA SER A 9 -7.61 15.54 -3.57
C SER A 9 -7.25 14.47 -4.60
N ASP A 10 -6.35 14.77 -5.53
CA ASP A 10 -5.84 13.78 -6.51
C ASP A 10 -5.12 12.63 -5.79
N THR A 11 -4.33 12.95 -4.75
CA THR A 11 -3.70 11.94 -3.88
C THR A 11 -4.73 11.10 -3.12
N ALA A 12 -5.82 11.71 -2.63
CA ALA A 12 -6.90 10.99 -1.94
C ALA A 12 -7.60 10.00 -2.87
N ILE A 13 -7.90 10.41 -4.11
CA ILE A 13 -8.46 9.54 -5.14
C ILE A 13 -7.49 8.39 -5.46
N ALA A 14 -6.21 8.69 -5.67
CA ALA A 14 -5.20 7.68 -5.97
C ALA A 14 -5.09 6.62 -4.85
N LYS A 15 -5.15 7.04 -3.58
CA LYS A 15 -5.16 6.13 -2.44
C LYS A 15 -6.46 5.31 -2.35
N LEU A 16 -7.60 5.90 -2.68
CA LEU A 16 -8.87 5.16 -2.74
C LEU A 16 -8.83 4.08 -3.82
N ILE A 17 -8.27 4.40 -4.99
CA ILE A 17 -8.07 3.41 -6.05
C ILE A 17 -7.12 2.31 -5.56
N ALA A 18 -5.98 2.68 -4.97
CA ALA A 18 -5.00 1.72 -4.45
C ALA A 18 -5.58 0.76 -3.40
N ILE A 19 -6.43 1.25 -2.47
CA ILE A 19 -7.03 0.38 -1.45
C ILE A 19 -8.08 -0.57 -2.04
N LEU A 20 -8.84 -0.12 -3.05
CA LEU A 20 -9.79 -0.97 -3.77
C LEU A 20 -9.07 -2.06 -4.57
N LEU A 21 -7.98 -1.71 -5.26
CA LEU A 21 -7.12 -2.68 -5.95
C LEU A 21 -6.50 -3.68 -4.98
N MET A 22 -6.04 -3.22 -3.81
CA MET A 22 -5.51 -4.09 -2.76
C MET A 22 -6.56 -5.10 -2.29
N MET A 23 -7.78 -4.64 -1.95
CA MET A 23 -8.86 -5.54 -1.53
C MET A 23 -9.23 -6.55 -2.62
N LEU A 24 -9.34 -6.13 -3.88
CA LEU A 24 -9.60 -7.05 -5.01
C LEU A 24 -8.48 -8.07 -5.18
N HIS A 25 -7.21 -7.63 -5.09
CA HIS A 25 -6.05 -8.51 -5.20
C HIS A 25 -6.08 -9.60 -4.13
N HIS A 26 -6.30 -9.24 -2.87
CA HIS A 26 -6.32 -10.24 -1.79
C HIS A 26 -7.58 -11.11 -1.82
N LEU A 27 -8.72 -10.56 -2.27
CA LEU A 27 -9.99 -11.29 -2.33
C LEU A 27 -10.02 -12.33 -3.46
N PHE A 28 -9.41 -12.08 -4.61
CA PHE A 28 -9.50 -13.00 -5.76
C PHE A 28 -8.16 -13.50 -6.28
N GLY A 29 -7.05 -12.84 -5.97
CA GLY A 29 -5.73 -13.15 -6.51
C GLY A 29 -5.01 -14.33 -5.85
N PHE A 30 -5.55 -14.87 -4.76
CA PHE A 30 -4.98 -16.03 -4.03
C PHE A 30 -6.08 -17.07 -3.76
N THR A 31 -6.56 -17.72 -4.82
CA THR A 31 -7.63 -18.73 -4.73
C THR A 31 -7.23 -19.93 -3.88
N ASP A 32 -5.94 -20.24 -3.81
CA ASP A 32 -5.32 -21.26 -2.95
C ASP A 32 -5.49 -20.97 -1.45
N ARG A 33 -5.76 -19.71 -1.08
CA ARG A 33 -5.93 -19.26 0.30
C ARG A 33 -7.38 -19.23 0.76
N ILE A 34 -8.32 -19.59 -0.11
CA ILE A 34 -9.74 -19.68 0.17
C ILE A 34 -10.03 -21.12 0.55
N ALA A 35 -10.68 -21.34 1.69
CA ALA A 35 -11.07 -22.68 2.10
C ALA A 35 -12.03 -23.29 1.05
N PRO A 36 -11.88 -24.57 0.68
CA PRO A 36 -12.69 -25.20 -0.37
C PRO A 36 -14.20 -25.01 -0.19
N GLU A 37 -14.70 -25.09 1.03
CA GLU A 37 -16.11 -24.88 1.40
C GLU A 37 -16.59 -23.43 1.22
N ASN A 38 -15.67 -22.48 1.28
CA ASN A 38 -15.91 -21.05 1.13
C ASN A 38 -15.77 -20.59 -0.33
N MET A 39 -15.42 -21.45 -1.28
CA MET A 39 -15.21 -21.03 -2.67
C MET A 39 -16.45 -20.32 -3.25
N TYR A 40 -16.19 -19.26 -4.01
CA TYR A 40 -17.20 -18.44 -4.68
C TYR A 40 -17.49 -18.97 -6.10
N HIS A 41 -18.58 -18.49 -6.70
CA HIS A 41 -18.92 -18.78 -8.09
C HIS A 41 -18.30 -17.73 -8.99
N SER A 42 -17.26 -18.09 -9.73
CA SER A 42 -16.63 -17.18 -10.69
C SER A 42 -17.64 -16.72 -11.74
N LEU A 43 -17.53 -15.46 -12.18
CA LEU A 43 -18.32 -14.91 -13.28
C LEU A 43 -18.01 -15.62 -14.61
N HIS A 44 -16.76 -16.07 -14.78
CA HIS A 44 -16.33 -16.81 -15.96
C HIS A 44 -15.00 -17.55 -15.71
N ILE A 45 -14.82 -18.72 -16.30
CA ILE A 45 -13.55 -19.46 -16.25
C ILE A 45 -12.75 -19.18 -17.53
N TYR A 46 -11.59 -18.56 -17.37
CA TYR A 46 -10.65 -18.28 -18.45
C TYR A 46 -9.39 -19.12 -18.28
N GLN A 47 -9.07 -19.97 -19.26
CA GLN A 47 -7.90 -20.88 -19.25
C GLN A 47 -7.81 -21.74 -17.96
N GLY A 48 -8.96 -22.22 -17.47
CA GLY A 48 -9.03 -23.04 -16.26
C GLY A 48 -8.89 -22.27 -14.94
N GLN A 49 -8.82 -20.94 -14.99
CA GLN A 49 -8.76 -20.06 -13.81
C GLN A 49 -9.99 -19.15 -13.73
N PRO A 50 -10.46 -18.78 -12.52
CA PRO A 50 -11.46 -17.74 -12.36
C PRO A 50 -11.02 -16.42 -13.03
N LEU A 51 -11.90 -15.80 -13.81
CA LEU A 51 -11.63 -14.52 -14.48
C LEU A 51 -11.17 -13.45 -13.49
N GLU A 52 -11.79 -13.43 -12.30
CA GLU A 52 -11.44 -12.52 -11.22
C GLU A 52 -10.01 -12.71 -10.76
N ALA A 53 -9.55 -13.96 -10.64
CA ALA A 53 -8.17 -14.27 -10.25
C ALA A 53 -7.17 -13.76 -11.30
N VAL A 54 -7.48 -13.95 -12.58
CA VAL A 54 -6.64 -13.48 -13.70
C VAL A 54 -6.51 -11.96 -13.70
N ILE A 55 -7.64 -11.25 -13.57
CA ILE A 55 -7.67 -9.78 -13.54
C ILE A 55 -6.95 -9.26 -12.28
N CYS A 56 -7.29 -9.81 -11.11
CA CYS A 56 -6.80 -9.34 -9.82
C CYS A 56 -5.32 -9.69 -9.56
N ALA A 57 -4.71 -10.60 -10.33
CA ALA A 57 -3.27 -10.82 -10.31
C ALA A 57 -2.48 -9.54 -10.64
N SER A 58 -2.99 -8.69 -11.54
CA SER A 58 -2.36 -7.41 -11.89
C SER A 58 -2.48 -6.35 -10.78
N PHE A 59 -3.42 -6.53 -9.85
CA PHE A 59 -3.74 -5.53 -8.82
C PHE A 59 -2.76 -5.51 -7.64
N LYS A 60 -1.80 -6.46 -7.56
CA LYS A 60 -0.67 -6.42 -6.63
C LYS A 60 0.14 -5.12 -6.72
N VAL A 61 0.04 -4.40 -7.84
CA VAL A 61 0.59 -3.05 -8.04
C VAL A 61 0.09 -2.01 -7.04
N CYS A 62 -0.96 -2.30 -6.26
CA CYS A 62 -1.46 -1.44 -5.19
C CYS A 62 -0.38 -1.03 -4.18
N VAL A 63 0.58 -1.91 -3.87
CA VAL A 63 1.71 -1.60 -2.99
C VAL A 63 2.58 -0.51 -3.61
N ALA A 64 2.88 -0.63 -4.90
CA ALA A 64 3.65 0.35 -5.63
C ALA A 64 2.91 1.69 -5.77
N PHE A 65 1.57 1.68 -5.88
CA PHE A 65 0.74 2.90 -5.80
C PHE A 65 0.96 3.64 -4.47
N PHE A 66 0.78 2.95 -3.35
CA PHE A 66 0.94 3.55 -2.02
C PHE A 66 2.36 4.07 -1.81
N LEU A 67 3.35 3.29 -2.23
CA LEU A 67 4.74 3.63 -2.02
C LEU A 67 5.18 4.82 -2.88
N PHE A 68 4.80 4.85 -4.15
CA PHE A 68 5.04 5.97 -5.05
C PHE A 68 4.40 7.26 -4.51
N LEU A 69 3.13 7.20 -4.11
CA LEU A 69 2.43 8.35 -3.52
C LEU A 69 3.06 8.78 -2.20
N SER A 70 3.62 7.83 -1.44
CA SER A 70 4.36 8.16 -0.23
C SER A 70 5.65 8.91 -0.52
N GLY A 71 6.46 8.46 -1.49
CA GLY A 71 7.66 9.18 -1.94
C GLY A 71 7.31 10.59 -2.43
N TYR A 72 6.30 10.68 -3.30
CA TYR A 72 5.80 11.95 -3.84
C TYR A 72 5.37 12.92 -2.72
N GLY A 73 4.48 12.47 -1.82
CA GLY A 73 3.94 13.29 -0.75
C GLY A 73 4.98 13.65 0.33
N THR A 74 5.92 12.75 0.61
CA THR A 74 6.99 12.96 1.59
C THR A 74 8.00 13.98 1.08
N TYR A 75 8.40 13.90 -0.20
CA TYR A 75 9.26 14.91 -0.82
C TYR A 75 8.65 16.33 -0.73
N LEU A 76 7.37 16.48 -1.08
CA LEU A 76 6.68 17.77 -0.99
C LEU A 76 6.55 18.29 0.46
N SER A 77 6.37 17.39 1.42
CA SER A 77 6.26 17.76 2.84
C SER A 77 7.60 18.23 3.39
N ILE A 78 8.68 17.51 3.09
CA ILE A 78 10.04 17.81 3.55
C ILE A 78 10.55 19.10 2.91
N ARG A 79 10.25 19.35 1.62
CA ARG A 79 10.63 20.59 0.94
C ARG A 79 10.11 21.85 1.65
N LYS A 80 8.99 21.74 2.37
CA LYS A 80 8.37 22.84 3.13
C LYS A 80 8.68 22.81 4.62
N SER A 81 9.37 21.78 5.10
CA SER A 81 9.58 21.55 6.53
C SER A 81 10.87 22.20 7.02
N LYS A 82 10.83 22.78 8.22
CA LYS A 82 12.02 23.26 8.95
C LYS A 82 12.78 22.11 9.63
N ASN A 83 12.09 21.04 10.02
CA ASN A 83 12.69 19.89 10.70
C ASN A 83 12.30 18.59 10.00
N ILE A 84 13.23 18.07 9.19
CA ILE A 84 13.06 16.87 8.37
C ILE A 84 12.86 15.63 9.26
N SER A 85 13.71 15.45 10.26
CA SER A 85 13.69 14.28 11.16
C SER A 85 12.38 14.21 11.93
N GLN A 86 11.88 15.33 12.46
CA GLN A 86 10.58 15.36 13.14
C GLN A 86 9.43 15.01 12.18
N THR A 87 9.49 15.48 10.93
CA THR A 87 8.47 15.17 9.91
C THR A 87 8.41 13.68 9.63
N ILE A 88 9.56 13.02 9.53
CA ILE A 88 9.68 11.57 9.32
C ILE A 88 9.23 10.80 10.55
N ALA A 89 9.72 11.15 11.74
CA ALA A 89 9.33 10.51 13.00
C ALA A 89 7.81 10.59 13.21
N THR A 90 7.18 11.73 12.91
CA THR A 90 5.72 11.89 13.01
C THR A 90 4.96 11.00 12.01
N ARG A 91 5.56 10.68 10.85
CA ARG A 91 4.96 9.77 9.87
C ARG A 91 5.08 8.31 10.32
N ILE A 92 6.25 7.91 10.81
CA ILE A 92 6.50 6.57 11.36
C ILE A 92 5.58 6.32 12.56
N TYR A 93 5.54 7.25 13.52
CA TYR A 93 4.67 7.16 14.68
C TYR A 93 3.20 7.03 14.30
N ARG A 94 2.71 7.78 13.30
CA ARG A 94 1.33 7.66 12.83
C ARG A 94 1.01 6.29 12.23
N LEU A 95 1.96 5.68 11.52
CA LEU A 95 1.80 4.34 10.98
C LEU A 95 1.75 3.31 12.12
N LEU A 96 2.76 3.32 13.00
CA LEU A 96 2.85 2.39 14.14
C LEU A 96 1.65 2.52 15.08
N LYS A 97 1.17 3.75 15.32
CA LYS A 97 -0.06 3.98 16.08
C LYS A 97 -1.25 3.23 15.48
N ASN A 98 -1.44 3.24 14.16
CA ASN A 98 -2.52 2.48 13.53
C ASN A 98 -2.32 0.97 13.69
N VAL A 99 -1.08 0.47 13.57
CA VAL A 99 -0.74 -0.94 13.83
C VAL A 99 -1.14 -1.32 15.25
N TRP A 100 -0.71 -0.55 16.25
CA TRP A 100 -1.03 -0.81 17.66
C TRP A 100 -2.52 -0.78 17.95
N GLN A 101 -3.26 0.14 17.34
CA GLN A 101 -4.71 0.22 17.47
C GLN A 101 -5.42 -1.03 16.96
N VAL A 102 -4.98 -1.55 15.81
CA VAL A 102 -5.53 -2.78 15.23
C VAL A 102 -5.12 -3.98 16.08
N MET A 103 -3.85 -4.09 16.46
CA MET A 103 -3.37 -5.18 17.30
C MET A 103 -4.10 -5.28 18.64
N LEU A 104 -4.34 -4.15 19.31
CA LEU A 104 -5.04 -4.12 20.59
C LEU A 104 -6.47 -4.70 20.52
N ILE A 105 -7.09 -4.65 19.33
CA ILE A 105 -8.44 -5.17 19.10
C ILE A 105 -8.40 -6.59 18.55
N PHE A 106 -7.62 -6.85 17.50
CA PHE A 106 -7.68 -8.10 16.75
C PHE A 106 -6.85 -9.22 17.36
N VAL A 107 -5.72 -8.93 18.03
CA VAL A 107 -4.93 -9.97 18.68
C VAL A 107 -5.75 -10.71 19.77
N PRO A 108 -6.47 -10.03 20.68
CA PRO A 108 -7.33 -10.71 21.64
C PRO A 108 -8.51 -11.47 20.99
N ILE A 109 -9.10 -10.93 19.93
CA ILE A 109 -10.21 -11.57 19.21
C ILE A 109 -9.73 -12.88 18.56
N ASP A 110 -8.62 -12.85 17.82
CA ASP A 110 -8.09 -14.03 17.16
C ASP A 110 -7.67 -15.10 18.17
N PHE A 111 -7.07 -14.68 19.29
CA PHE A 111 -6.73 -15.57 20.40
C PHE A 111 -7.98 -16.23 21.00
N ALA A 112 -9.04 -15.46 21.29
CA ALA A 112 -10.29 -15.98 21.84
C ALA A 112 -11.04 -16.90 20.87
N LEU A 113 -10.94 -16.67 19.57
CA LEU A 113 -11.50 -17.51 18.51
C LEU A 113 -10.61 -18.73 18.18
N GLY A 114 -9.44 -18.86 18.81
CA GLY A 114 -8.51 -19.97 18.57
C GLY A 114 -7.89 -19.97 17.16
N VAL A 115 -7.79 -18.81 16.51
CA VAL A 115 -7.23 -18.70 15.15
C VAL A 115 -5.72 -18.86 15.21
N THR A 116 -5.19 -19.98 14.74
CA THR A 116 -3.74 -20.27 14.76
C THR A 116 -3.08 -20.21 13.39
N LYS A 117 -3.88 -20.06 12.32
CA LYS A 117 -3.39 -19.98 10.94
C LYS A 117 -4.12 -18.89 10.17
N VAL A 118 -3.44 -18.36 9.15
CA VAL A 118 -4.03 -17.34 8.26
C VAL A 118 -5.19 -17.89 7.44
N ASN A 119 -5.20 -19.19 7.14
CA ASN A 119 -6.35 -19.97 6.66
C ASN A 119 -6.10 -21.48 6.96
N LEU A 120 -7.04 -22.36 6.59
CA LEU A 120 -6.94 -23.81 6.89
C LEU A 120 -5.77 -24.52 6.17
N THR A 121 -5.39 -24.04 4.97
CA THR A 121 -4.37 -24.65 4.10
C THR A 121 -2.99 -23.99 4.21
N ALA A 122 -2.87 -22.88 4.93
CA ALA A 122 -1.66 -22.08 5.01
C ALA A 122 -0.58 -22.80 5.82
N SER A 123 0.65 -22.72 5.32
CA SER A 123 1.86 -23.08 6.05
C SER A 123 2.22 -22.04 7.12
N TRP A 124 1.69 -20.82 7.03
CA TRP A 124 2.02 -19.73 7.94
C TRP A 124 1.13 -19.74 9.18
N THR A 125 1.76 -19.84 10.35
CA THR A 125 1.12 -19.88 11.67
C THR A 125 1.14 -18.52 12.33
N ILE A 126 0.04 -18.14 12.98
CA ILE A 126 -0.02 -16.95 13.83
C ILE A 126 0.68 -17.27 15.14
N HIS A 127 1.66 -16.46 15.49
CA HIS A 127 2.42 -16.59 16.73
C HIS A 127 1.93 -15.56 17.76
N TYR A 128 1.41 -16.05 18.88
CA TYR A 128 0.89 -15.23 20.00
C TYR A 128 1.87 -15.07 21.16
N ASP A 129 3.09 -15.59 21.02
CA ASP A 129 4.11 -15.39 22.05
C ASP A 129 4.50 -13.91 22.16
N PHE A 130 5.04 -13.56 23.33
CA PHE A 130 5.35 -12.17 23.67
C PHE A 130 6.37 -11.54 22.70
N GLU A 131 7.34 -12.31 22.21
CA GLU A 131 8.34 -11.85 21.26
C GLU A 131 7.69 -11.49 19.92
N SER A 132 6.85 -12.38 19.37
CA SER A 132 6.12 -12.17 18.13
C SER A 132 5.21 -10.94 18.19
N ILE A 133 4.54 -10.72 19.32
CA ILE A 133 3.70 -9.54 19.53
C ILE A 133 4.57 -8.26 19.55
N ILE A 134 5.67 -8.23 20.30
CA ILE A 134 6.55 -7.06 20.35
C ILE A 134 7.13 -6.76 18.97
N LEU A 135 7.66 -7.77 18.27
CA LEU A 135 8.21 -7.61 16.93
C LEU A 135 7.14 -7.05 15.97
N SER A 136 5.90 -7.50 16.09
CA SER A 136 4.77 -6.98 15.32
C SER A 136 4.41 -5.54 15.66
N MET A 137 4.49 -5.15 16.93
CA MET A 137 4.32 -3.76 17.35
C MET A 137 5.45 -2.86 16.82
N LEU A 138 6.65 -3.40 16.59
CA LEU A 138 7.76 -2.68 15.98
C LEU A 138 7.69 -2.63 14.44
N GLY A 139 6.77 -3.40 13.84
CA GLY A 139 6.50 -3.40 12.41
C GLY A 139 6.98 -4.63 11.64
N PHE A 140 7.51 -5.65 12.32
CA PHE A 140 7.84 -6.93 11.70
C PHE A 140 6.59 -7.81 11.55
N GLU A 141 6.54 -8.65 10.52
CA GLU A 141 5.38 -9.44 10.13
C GLU A 141 5.25 -10.79 10.88
N LYS A 142 5.36 -10.77 12.21
CA LYS A 142 5.31 -12.00 13.04
C LYS A 142 3.90 -12.46 13.39
N TYR A 143 2.99 -11.52 13.66
CA TYR A 143 1.59 -11.80 13.98
C TYR A 143 0.69 -11.83 12.74
N ASN A 144 1.00 -11.02 11.71
CA ASN A 144 0.25 -11.03 10.46
C ASN A 144 1.20 -10.83 9.27
N SER A 145 1.31 -11.85 8.42
CA SER A 145 2.19 -11.84 7.25
C SER A 145 1.81 -10.78 6.22
N GLU A 146 0.54 -10.37 6.14
CA GLU A 146 0.08 -9.32 5.22
C GLU A 146 0.61 -7.93 5.61
N TRP A 147 1.22 -7.80 6.79
CA TRP A 147 1.87 -6.57 7.26
C TRP A 147 3.37 -6.51 6.92
N TRP A 148 3.90 -7.43 6.11
CA TRP A 148 5.31 -7.46 5.64
C TRP A 148 5.83 -6.12 5.09
N PHE A 149 4.94 -5.25 4.62
CA PHE A 149 5.28 -3.93 4.09
C PHE A 149 5.67 -2.90 5.17
N VAL A 150 5.26 -3.06 6.44
CA VAL A 150 5.44 -2.04 7.49
C VAL A 150 6.92 -1.71 7.72
N MET A 151 7.73 -2.71 8.09
CA MET A 151 9.14 -2.46 8.42
C MET A 151 9.98 -1.95 7.23
N PRO A 152 9.90 -2.54 6.02
CA PRO A 152 10.58 -1.99 4.84
C PRO A 152 10.19 -0.53 4.57
N TYR A 153 8.92 -0.19 4.72
CA TYR A 153 8.45 1.18 4.53
C TYR A 153 8.97 2.14 5.61
N ILE A 154 9.07 1.71 6.87
CA ILE A 154 9.71 2.49 7.95
C ILE A 154 11.17 2.77 7.58
N VAL A 155 11.92 1.77 7.11
CA VAL A 155 13.31 1.94 6.65
C VAL A 155 13.40 2.95 5.52
N LEU A 156 12.53 2.89 4.50
CA LEU A 156 12.50 3.87 3.41
C LEU A 156 12.18 5.30 3.91
N LEU A 157 11.29 5.45 4.89
CA LEU A 157 11.04 6.73 5.55
C LEU A 157 12.29 7.23 6.27
N MET A 158 13.00 6.38 6.99
CA MET A 158 14.26 6.73 7.66
C MET A 158 15.38 7.10 6.67
N MET A 159 15.43 6.46 5.50
CA MET A 159 16.37 6.79 4.43
C MET A 159 16.03 8.10 3.72
N THR A 160 14.82 8.63 3.89
CA THR A 160 14.35 9.80 3.14
C THR A 160 15.23 11.05 3.26
N PRO A 161 15.86 11.42 4.39
CA PRO A 161 16.78 12.56 4.45
C PRO A 161 17.97 12.40 3.51
N LEU A 162 18.53 11.19 3.42
CA LEU A 162 19.63 10.85 2.53
C LEU A 162 19.18 10.94 1.06
N LEU A 163 18.04 10.34 0.73
CA LEU A 163 17.46 10.40 -0.62
C LEU A 163 17.14 11.85 -1.03
N PHE A 164 16.61 12.65 -0.11
CA PHE A 164 16.31 14.07 -0.37
C PHE A 164 17.57 14.90 -0.63
N ARG A 165 18.64 14.66 0.16
CA ARG A 165 19.95 15.30 -0.06
C ARG A 165 20.53 14.89 -1.41
N PHE A 166 20.47 13.60 -1.75
CA PHE A 166 20.92 13.07 -3.04
C PHE A 166 20.20 13.71 -4.23
N LEU A 167 18.88 13.84 -4.16
CA LEU A 167 18.08 14.49 -5.21
C LEU A 167 18.34 16.00 -5.30
N LYS A 168 18.92 16.65 -4.29
CA LYS A 168 19.28 18.08 -4.31
C LYS A 168 20.73 18.36 -4.72
N ARG A 169 21.47 17.36 -5.20
CA ARG A 169 22.85 17.53 -5.68
C ARG A 169 22.93 18.54 -6.84
N LYS A 170 24.06 19.25 -6.94
CA LYS A 170 24.28 20.37 -7.88
C LYS A 170 23.99 20.04 -9.35
N ASN A 171 24.34 18.82 -9.78
CA ASN A 171 24.20 18.35 -11.17
C ASN A 171 23.09 17.31 -11.35
N GLY A 172 22.03 17.36 -10.52
CA GLY A 172 20.93 16.39 -10.59
C GLY A 172 19.80 16.89 -11.48
N ASP A 173 19.65 16.29 -12.67
CA ASP A 173 18.55 16.48 -13.62
C ASP A 173 17.64 15.23 -13.71
N PHE A 174 16.53 15.32 -14.45
CA PHE A 174 15.54 14.25 -14.52
C PHE A 174 16.12 12.96 -15.10
N PHE A 175 16.95 13.05 -16.13
CA PHE A 175 17.54 11.90 -16.79
C PHE A 175 18.54 11.21 -15.88
N THR A 176 19.44 11.95 -15.22
CA THR A 176 20.37 11.33 -14.26
C THR A 176 19.66 10.73 -13.04
N ASP A 177 18.63 11.40 -12.52
CA ASP A 177 17.77 10.84 -11.46
C ASP A 177 17.03 9.58 -11.91
N PHE A 178 16.54 9.55 -13.15
CA PHE A 178 15.90 8.37 -13.75
C PHE A 178 16.88 7.20 -13.92
N LEU A 179 18.09 7.45 -14.41
CA LEU A 179 19.12 6.41 -14.56
C LEU A 179 19.48 5.77 -13.22
N VAL A 180 19.50 6.53 -12.12
CA VAL A 180 19.74 6.00 -10.77
C VAL A 180 18.59 5.09 -10.34
N VAL A 181 17.34 5.49 -10.58
CA VAL A 181 16.17 4.63 -10.30
C VAL A 181 16.21 3.37 -11.16
N LEU A 182 16.53 3.49 -12.44
CA LEU A 182 16.65 2.37 -13.37
C LEU A 182 17.75 1.40 -12.91
N GLY A 183 18.94 1.91 -12.59
CA GLY A 183 20.04 1.11 -12.06
C GLY A 183 19.68 0.41 -10.75
N GLY A 184 19.00 1.13 -9.83
CA GLY A 184 18.49 0.54 -8.58
C GLY A 184 17.44 -0.55 -8.82
N ALA A 185 16.55 -0.37 -9.80
CA ALA A 185 15.57 -1.38 -10.19
C ALA A 185 16.22 -2.60 -10.86
N LEU A 186 17.18 -2.40 -11.75
CA LEU A 186 17.93 -3.52 -12.36
C LEU A 186 18.74 -4.27 -11.29
N PHE A 187 19.34 -3.55 -10.34
CA PHE A 187 20.03 -4.17 -9.20
C PHE A 187 19.06 -4.94 -8.30
N SER A 188 17.86 -4.44 -8.04
CA SER A 188 16.88 -5.17 -7.22
C SER A 188 16.33 -6.42 -7.90
N LEU A 189 16.28 -6.45 -9.23
CA LEU A 189 15.81 -7.60 -9.99
C LEU A 189 16.89 -8.67 -10.17
N TYR A 190 18.09 -8.26 -10.55
CA TYR A 190 19.14 -9.18 -10.98
C TYR A 190 20.34 -9.19 -10.05
N GLY A 191 20.66 -8.06 -9.43
CA GLY A 191 21.85 -7.88 -8.60
C GLY A 191 21.72 -8.49 -7.21
N ILE A 192 20.69 -8.13 -6.46
CA ILE A 192 20.54 -8.53 -5.05
C ILE A 192 20.38 -10.04 -4.90
N GLN A 193 19.63 -10.69 -5.80
CA GLN A 193 19.44 -12.15 -5.76
C GLN A 193 20.77 -12.87 -6.02
N LYS A 194 21.57 -12.37 -6.98
CA LYS A 194 22.89 -12.92 -7.28
C LYS A 194 23.86 -12.69 -6.13
N LEU A 195 23.84 -11.50 -5.52
CA LEU A 195 24.68 -11.15 -4.37
C LEU A 195 24.40 -12.08 -3.18
N LEU A 196 23.13 -12.31 -2.86
CA LEU A 196 22.74 -13.15 -1.73
C LEU A 196 22.95 -14.65 -1.96
N ASN A 197 23.26 -15.08 -3.18
CA ASN A 197 23.57 -16.48 -3.50
C ASN A 197 25.06 -16.82 -3.35
N TYR A 198 25.94 -15.84 -3.10
CA TYR A 198 27.32 -16.15 -2.74
C TYR A 198 27.39 -16.78 -1.34
N ASP A 199 28.30 -17.75 -1.15
CA ASP A 199 28.43 -18.52 0.10
C ASP A 199 28.60 -17.64 1.34
N MET A 200 29.28 -16.48 1.20
CA MET A 200 29.45 -15.48 2.26
C MET A 200 28.11 -14.97 2.83
N PHE A 201 27.02 -15.01 2.06
CA PHE A 201 25.70 -14.53 2.46
C PHE A 201 24.70 -15.66 2.76
N ALA A 202 25.12 -16.93 2.73
CA ALA A 202 24.24 -18.08 2.94
C ALA A 202 23.46 -17.95 4.28
N ASP A 203 24.18 -17.65 5.36
CA ASP A 203 23.60 -17.49 6.69
C ASP A 203 22.78 -16.19 6.84
N PHE A 204 23.06 -15.17 6.03
CA PHE A 204 22.39 -13.88 6.10
C PHE A 204 21.06 -13.85 5.33
N LYS A 205 21.02 -14.46 4.15
CA LYS A 205 19.89 -14.41 3.21
C LYS A 205 18.56 -14.85 3.84
N GLY A 206 18.60 -15.90 4.67
CA GLY A 206 17.42 -16.45 5.33
C GLY A 206 16.98 -15.71 6.60
N THR A 207 17.78 -14.76 7.10
CA THR A 207 17.45 -14.01 8.32
C THR A 207 16.39 -12.95 8.05
N VAL A 208 15.76 -12.48 9.13
CA VAL A 208 14.86 -11.32 9.10
C VAL A 208 15.53 -10.11 8.44
N TRP A 209 16.83 -9.92 8.66
CA TRP A 209 17.59 -8.81 8.09
C TRP A 209 17.87 -8.97 6.59
N GLY A 210 18.15 -10.19 6.12
CA GLY A 210 18.33 -10.47 4.69
C GLY A 210 17.03 -10.29 3.89
N ILE A 211 15.92 -10.73 4.46
CA ILE A 211 14.58 -10.51 3.89
C ILE A 211 14.23 -9.02 3.88
N LEU A 212 14.45 -8.31 4.99
CA LEU A 212 14.24 -6.87 5.09
C LEU A 212 15.07 -6.09 4.06
N LEU A 213 16.35 -6.42 3.92
CA LEU A 213 17.23 -5.79 2.92
C LEU A 213 16.67 -5.99 1.51
N SER A 214 16.31 -7.23 1.16
CA SER A 214 15.74 -7.56 -0.15
C SER A 214 14.47 -6.76 -0.44
N ASN A 215 13.56 -6.68 0.55
CA ASN A 215 12.34 -5.90 0.43
C ASN A 215 12.60 -4.40 0.28
N VAL A 216 13.52 -3.83 1.06
CA VAL A 216 13.88 -2.40 0.97
C VAL A 216 14.49 -2.09 -0.40
N VAL A 217 15.42 -2.90 -0.87
CA VAL A 217 16.07 -2.74 -2.19
C VAL A 217 15.04 -2.87 -3.33
N TYR A 218 14.10 -3.80 -3.21
CA TYR A 218 13.01 -3.98 -4.17
C TYR A 218 12.05 -2.77 -4.22
N LEU A 219 11.71 -2.21 -3.06
CA LEU A 219 10.75 -1.11 -2.93
C LEU A 219 11.35 0.27 -3.21
N LEU A 220 12.64 0.45 -2.95
CA LEU A 220 13.35 1.74 -3.06
C LEU A 220 13.15 2.45 -4.42
N PRO A 221 13.27 1.79 -5.59
CA PRO A 221 13.10 2.45 -6.89
C PRO A 221 11.72 3.12 -7.04
N VAL A 222 10.65 2.45 -6.62
CA VAL A 222 9.28 2.98 -6.70
C VAL A 222 9.11 4.21 -5.80
N TYR A 223 9.61 4.13 -4.56
CA TYR A 223 9.56 5.24 -3.61
C TYR A 223 10.34 6.46 -4.13
N LEU A 224 11.58 6.23 -4.59
CA LEU A 224 12.46 7.27 -5.11
C LEU A 224 11.88 7.91 -6.38
N PHE A 225 11.25 7.13 -7.26
CA PHE A 225 10.62 7.66 -8.46
C PHE A 225 9.41 8.55 -8.13
N GLY A 226 8.65 8.23 -7.08
CA GLY A 226 7.64 9.13 -6.52
C GLY A 226 8.23 10.48 -6.09
N MET A 227 9.40 10.48 -5.42
CA MET A 227 10.11 11.72 -5.05
C MET A 227 10.56 12.52 -6.29
N ILE A 228 11.05 11.85 -7.33
CA ILE A 228 11.45 12.46 -8.61
C ILE A 228 10.25 13.11 -9.30
N PHE A 229 9.10 12.43 -9.34
CA PHE A 229 7.86 13.00 -9.90
C PHE A 229 7.45 14.29 -9.19
N ALA A 230 7.63 14.35 -7.87
CA ALA A 230 7.37 15.55 -7.08
C ALA A 230 8.43 16.65 -7.33
N LYS A 231 9.71 16.29 -7.46
CA LYS A 231 10.81 17.23 -7.76
C LYS A 231 10.58 17.95 -9.09
N TYR A 232 10.29 17.20 -10.15
CA TYR A 232 10.20 17.72 -11.51
C TYR A 232 8.77 18.02 -11.98
N GLN A 233 7.77 17.85 -11.10
CA GLN A 233 6.36 18.13 -11.42
C GLN A 233 5.88 17.34 -12.65
N VAL A 234 6.27 16.06 -12.76
CA VAL A 234 6.03 15.23 -13.96
C VAL A 234 4.54 15.10 -14.27
N PHE A 235 3.66 15.06 -13.26
CA PHE A 235 2.21 15.06 -13.48
C PHE A 235 1.68 16.35 -14.13
N SER A 236 2.34 17.49 -13.90
CA SER A 236 2.02 18.74 -14.59
C SER A 236 2.39 18.64 -16.06
N TYR A 237 3.54 18.02 -16.38
CA TYR A 237 3.96 17.77 -17.75
C TYR A 237 3.01 16.81 -18.48
N TYR A 238 2.59 15.71 -17.84
CA TYR A 238 1.57 14.80 -18.39
C TYR A 238 0.29 15.55 -18.77
N HIS A 239 -0.16 16.47 -17.92
CA HIS A 239 -1.34 17.27 -18.21
C HIS A 239 -1.19 18.19 -19.43
N GLN A 240 0.03 18.66 -19.71
CA GLN A 240 0.31 19.56 -20.81
C GLN A 240 0.41 18.85 -22.17
N ILE A 241 0.96 17.62 -22.19
CA ILE A 241 1.14 16.85 -23.43
C ILE A 241 -0.12 16.10 -23.88
N LEU A 242 -1.10 15.91 -22.99
CA LEU A 242 -2.33 15.21 -23.34
C LEU A 242 -3.24 16.03 -24.27
N PRO A 243 -4.03 15.37 -25.12
CA PRO A 243 -5.03 16.06 -25.95
C PRO A 243 -5.98 16.92 -25.10
N ARG A 244 -6.45 18.03 -25.65
CA ARG A 244 -7.42 18.89 -24.96
C ARG A 244 -8.84 18.32 -25.12
N GLY A 245 -9.75 18.75 -24.23
CA GLY A 245 -11.18 18.40 -24.33
C GLY A 245 -11.51 16.97 -23.89
N ILE A 246 -12.39 16.31 -24.64
CA ILE A 246 -12.87 14.92 -24.38
C ILE A 246 -11.86 13.86 -24.86
N TRP A 247 -11.04 14.19 -25.87
CA TRP A 247 -10.09 13.25 -26.49
C TRP A 247 -8.98 12.75 -25.57
N ARG A 248 -8.73 13.41 -24.43
CA ARG A 248 -7.82 12.87 -23.41
C ARG A 248 -8.31 11.57 -22.78
N TYR A 249 -9.62 11.35 -22.65
CA TYR A 249 -10.11 10.19 -21.88
C TYR A 249 -9.85 8.86 -22.61
N PRO A 250 -10.06 8.73 -23.93
CA PRO A 250 -9.61 7.55 -24.66
C PRO A 250 -8.12 7.26 -24.48
N VAL A 251 -7.27 8.30 -24.54
CA VAL A 251 -5.82 8.15 -24.30
C VAL A 251 -5.52 7.71 -22.87
N LEU A 252 -6.17 8.30 -21.86
CA LEU A 252 -5.99 7.93 -20.46
C LEU A 252 -6.46 6.50 -20.18
N ILE A 253 -7.59 6.09 -20.76
CA ILE A 253 -8.10 4.72 -20.65
C ILE A 253 -7.11 3.75 -21.31
N PHE A 254 -6.62 4.07 -22.51
CA PHE A 254 -5.59 3.27 -23.18
C PHE A 254 -4.33 3.14 -22.32
N ILE A 255 -3.82 4.23 -21.75
CA ILE A 255 -2.65 4.21 -20.84
C ILE A 255 -2.93 3.32 -19.63
N ALA A 256 -4.10 3.46 -18.98
CA ALA A 256 -4.44 2.64 -17.82
C ALA A 256 -4.49 1.15 -18.20
N VAL A 257 -5.22 0.79 -19.26
CA VAL A 257 -5.34 -0.59 -19.74
C VAL A 257 -3.99 -1.16 -20.15
N ALA A 258 -3.18 -0.41 -20.90
CA ALA A 258 -1.84 -0.83 -21.30
C ALA A 258 -0.93 -1.05 -20.08
N CYS A 259 -0.96 -0.18 -19.07
CA CYS A 259 -0.19 -0.36 -17.84
C CYS A 259 -0.63 -1.61 -17.05
N PHE A 260 -1.94 -1.85 -16.88
CA PHE A 260 -2.44 -3.05 -16.21
C PHE A 260 -2.12 -4.33 -17.00
N PHE A 261 -2.26 -4.29 -18.33
CA PHE A 261 -1.91 -5.41 -19.20
C PHE A 261 -0.41 -5.73 -19.16
N MET A 262 0.45 -4.70 -19.27
CA MET A 262 1.89 -4.88 -19.10
C MET A 262 2.19 -5.46 -17.73
N ARG A 263 1.60 -4.93 -16.66
CA ARG A 263 1.78 -5.44 -15.30
C ARG A 263 1.37 -6.90 -15.13
N TYR A 264 0.31 -7.33 -15.82
CA TYR A 264 -0.09 -8.73 -15.89
C TYR A 264 0.95 -9.59 -16.62
N ARG A 265 1.51 -9.10 -17.74
CA ARG A 265 2.46 -9.84 -18.58
C ARG A 265 3.88 -9.94 -18.01
N VAL A 266 4.42 -8.84 -17.48
CA VAL A 266 5.82 -8.76 -17.02
C VAL A 266 5.99 -8.85 -15.51
N GLY A 267 4.88 -8.97 -14.77
CA GLY A 267 4.90 -9.02 -13.32
C GLY A 267 5.39 -7.70 -12.69
N SER A 268 5.91 -7.79 -11.48
CA SER A 268 6.17 -6.62 -10.62
C SER A 268 7.48 -5.91 -10.90
N ALA A 269 8.29 -6.45 -11.82
CA ALA A 269 9.64 -6.01 -12.09
C ALA A 269 9.72 -4.53 -12.51
N TYR A 270 8.70 -4.04 -13.22
CA TYR A 270 8.69 -2.71 -13.81
C TYR A 270 7.69 -1.76 -13.12
N ASP A 271 7.27 -2.09 -11.89
CA ASP A 271 6.30 -1.28 -11.12
C ASP A 271 6.76 0.18 -10.96
N PHE A 272 8.06 0.42 -10.80
CA PHE A 272 8.63 1.77 -10.68
C PHE A 272 8.32 2.63 -11.90
N PHE A 273 8.33 2.05 -13.11
CA PHE A 273 8.08 2.77 -14.35
C PHE A 273 6.59 2.90 -14.66
N LEU A 274 5.82 1.83 -14.43
CA LEU A 274 4.39 1.76 -14.80
C LEU A 274 3.48 2.59 -13.91
N VAL A 275 3.79 2.71 -12.61
CA VAL A 275 2.88 3.29 -11.62
C VAL A 275 2.60 4.78 -11.83
N GLY A 276 3.60 5.58 -12.25
CA GLY A 276 3.41 7.02 -12.47
C GLY A 276 2.31 7.32 -13.51
N PRO A 277 2.47 6.86 -14.76
CA PRO A 277 1.43 6.96 -15.79
C PRO A 277 0.09 6.37 -15.35
N MET A 278 0.12 5.19 -14.72
CA MET A 278 -1.10 4.50 -14.29
C MET A 278 -1.89 5.27 -13.22
N ILE A 279 -1.22 5.83 -12.20
CA ILE A 279 -1.84 6.70 -11.19
C ILE A 279 -2.48 7.90 -11.88
N TYR A 280 -1.75 8.57 -12.76
CA TYR A 280 -2.24 9.77 -13.43
C TYR A 280 -3.51 9.46 -14.24
N ALA A 281 -3.45 8.41 -15.07
CA ALA A 281 -4.56 7.96 -15.89
C ALA A 281 -5.80 7.64 -15.05
N CYS A 282 -5.63 6.78 -14.03
CA CYS A 282 -6.73 6.35 -13.17
C CYS A 282 -7.35 7.53 -12.41
N VAL A 283 -6.54 8.43 -11.85
CA VAL A 283 -7.03 9.61 -11.12
C VAL A 283 -7.81 10.55 -12.04
N MET A 284 -7.30 10.84 -13.24
CA MET A 284 -7.95 11.77 -14.16
C MET A 284 -9.28 11.23 -14.70
N CYS A 285 -9.38 9.92 -14.92
CA CYS A 285 -10.64 9.26 -15.24
C CYS A 285 -11.59 9.25 -14.04
N ALA A 286 -11.14 8.84 -12.86
CA ALA A 286 -11.98 8.75 -11.66
C ALA A 286 -12.54 10.10 -11.21
N LYS A 287 -11.82 11.21 -11.45
CA LYS A 287 -12.29 12.58 -11.16
C LYS A 287 -13.56 12.98 -11.92
N LYS A 288 -13.88 12.32 -13.03
CA LYS A 288 -15.12 12.57 -13.80
C LYS A 288 -16.35 11.96 -13.15
N ILE A 289 -16.17 10.94 -12.32
CA ILE A 289 -17.27 10.26 -11.66
C ILE A 289 -17.82 11.19 -10.56
N PRO A 290 -19.13 11.53 -10.60
CA PRO A 290 -19.75 12.37 -9.57
C PRO A 290 -19.52 11.81 -8.16
N GLY A 291 -19.23 12.70 -7.20
CA GLY A 291 -19.02 12.31 -5.80
C GLY A 291 -17.66 11.70 -5.45
N VAL A 292 -16.89 11.13 -6.39
CA VAL A 292 -15.62 10.44 -6.08
C VAL A 292 -14.60 11.34 -5.38
N THR A 293 -14.47 12.61 -5.80
CA THR A 293 -13.56 13.56 -5.14
C THR A 293 -13.97 13.84 -3.70
N TRP A 294 -15.28 13.92 -3.43
CA TRP A 294 -15.81 14.13 -2.08
C TRP A 294 -15.63 12.88 -1.21
N ILE A 295 -16.03 11.70 -1.73
CA ILE A 295 -15.90 10.41 -1.03
C ILE A 295 -14.44 10.15 -0.68
N SER A 296 -13.54 10.21 -1.67
CA SER A 296 -12.10 9.99 -1.47
C SER A 296 -11.52 10.91 -0.40
N GLY A 297 -11.90 12.20 -0.39
CA GLY A 297 -11.49 13.15 0.63
C GLY A 297 -11.95 12.76 2.04
N LYS A 298 -13.16 12.21 2.20
CA LYS A 298 -13.70 11.77 3.49
C LYS A 298 -13.06 10.47 3.97
N VAL A 299 -12.87 9.50 3.07
CA VAL A 299 -12.43 8.16 3.43
C VAL A 299 -10.91 8.00 3.49
N ALA A 300 -10.14 8.94 2.92
CA ALA A 300 -8.68 8.86 2.84
C ALA A 300 -7.97 8.65 4.19
N LYS A 301 -8.54 9.15 5.30
CA LYS A 301 -7.98 8.97 6.65
C LYS A 301 -8.14 7.56 7.22
N TYR A 302 -9.07 6.77 6.68
CA TYR A 302 -9.35 5.40 7.12
C TYR A 302 -8.56 4.34 6.33
N ILE A 303 -7.97 4.71 5.20
CA ILE A 303 -7.32 3.78 4.25
C ILE A 303 -6.26 2.89 4.90
N THR A 304 -5.43 3.43 5.79
CA THR A 304 -4.42 2.62 6.49
C THR A 304 -5.04 1.60 7.43
N LEU A 305 -6.16 1.94 8.09
CA LEU A 305 -6.88 1.00 8.95
C LEU A 305 -7.56 -0.08 8.12
N VAL A 306 -8.19 0.27 6.98
CA VAL A 306 -8.73 -0.70 6.01
C VAL A 306 -7.64 -1.67 5.56
N TRP A 307 -6.45 -1.15 5.22
CA TRP A 307 -5.31 -1.99 4.85
C TRP A 307 -4.82 -2.87 6.01
N LEU A 308 -4.84 -2.40 7.24
CA LEU A 308 -4.42 -3.25 8.36
C LEU A 308 -5.44 -4.36 8.67
N THR A 309 -6.73 -4.14 8.39
CA THR A 309 -7.80 -5.05 8.80
C THR A 309 -8.31 -5.99 7.71
N HIS A 310 -8.04 -5.73 6.44
CA HIS A 310 -8.62 -6.53 5.33
C HIS A 310 -8.34 -8.04 5.44
N SER A 311 -7.13 -8.44 5.87
CA SER A 311 -6.73 -9.85 5.91
C SER A 311 -7.54 -10.67 6.91
N PHE A 312 -8.03 -10.05 8.00
CA PHE A 312 -8.90 -10.73 8.98
C PHE A 312 -10.22 -11.17 8.33
N TYR A 313 -10.71 -10.39 7.37
CA TYR A 313 -11.94 -10.68 6.64
C TYR A 313 -11.73 -11.63 5.46
N VAL A 314 -10.60 -11.52 4.77
CA VAL A 314 -10.36 -12.26 3.53
C VAL A 314 -9.77 -13.65 3.79
N PHE A 315 -8.85 -13.77 4.75
CA PHE A 315 -8.11 -15.01 4.99
C PHE A 315 -8.49 -15.68 6.31
N GLN A 316 -8.71 -14.90 7.37
CA GLN A 316 -8.84 -15.43 8.72
C GLN A 316 -10.33 -15.66 9.10
N PHE A 317 -10.73 -15.31 10.32
CA PHE A 317 -12.06 -15.64 10.87
C PHE A 317 -13.24 -15.09 10.05
N GLY A 318 -13.07 -13.99 9.32
CA GLY A 318 -14.13 -13.40 8.51
C GLY A 318 -14.36 -14.08 7.16
N GLN A 319 -13.48 -15.00 6.74
CA GLN A 319 -13.53 -15.61 5.41
C GLN A 319 -14.90 -16.25 5.12
N LYS A 320 -15.39 -17.10 6.02
CA LYS A 320 -16.68 -17.78 5.86
C LYS A 320 -17.84 -16.81 5.63
N PHE A 321 -17.85 -15.68 6.35
CA PHE A 321 -18.88 -14.66 6.20
C PHE A 321 -18.78 -13.94 4.85
N ILE A 322 -17.59 -13.45 4.49
CA ILE A 322 -17.38 -12.68 3.26
C ILE A 322 -17.73 -13.50 2.02
N TYR A 323 -17.29 -14.77 1.95
CA TYR A 323 -17.53 -15.59 0.77
C TYR A 323 -18.91 -16.30 0.76
N SER A 324 -19.70 -16.19 1.83
CA SER A 324 -21.07 -16.76 1.88
C SER A 324 -22.01 -16.21 0.80
N PHE A 325 -21.72 -15.02 0.29
CA PHE A 325 -22.51 -14.35 -0.75
C PHE A 325 -22.34 -14.96 -2.15
N LYS A 326 -21.32 -15.80 -2.36
CA LYS A 326 -20.98 -16.57 -3.58
C LYS A 326 -20.78 -15.79 -4.88
N ASN A 327 -21.38 -14.61 -5.07
CA ASN A 327 -21.22 -13.75 -6.24
C ASN A 327 -20.03 -12.79 -6.05
N PRO A 328 -19.03 -12.74 -6.95
CA PRO A 328 -17.82 -11.94 -6.79
C PRO A 328 -18.06 -10.44 -6.59
N ILE A 329 -19.02 -9.87 -7.32
CA ILE A 329 -19.35 -8.45 -7.20
C ILE A 329 -19.92 -8.17 -5.82
N LEU A 330 -20.83 -9.02 -5.35
CA LEU A 330 -21.45 -8.88 -4.03
C LEU A 330 -20.43 -9.08 -2.90
N ILE A 331 -19.58 -10.11 -3.00
CA ILE A 331 -18.50 -10.38 -2.05
C ILE A 331 -17.59 -9.14 -1.92
N PHE A 332 -17.21 -8.52 -3.05
CA PHE A 332 -16.37 -7.33 -3.02
C PHE A 332 -17.07 -6.13 -2.38
N MET A 333 -18.36 -5.90 -2.69
CA MET A 333 -19.14 -4.81 -2.08
C MET A 333 -19.28 -4.99 -0.56
N VAL A 334 -19.52 -6.22 -0.10
CA VAL A 334 -19.58 -6.55 1.33
C VAL A 334 -18.22 -6.33 1.99
N LEU A 335 -17.12 -6.79 1.38
CA LEU A 335 -15.77 -6.57 1.91
C LEU A 335 -15.45 -5.08 2.06
N ILE A 336 -15.78 -4.24 1.07
CA ILE A 336 -15.63 -2.78 1.16
C ILE A 336 -16.42 -2.27 2.37
N GLY A 337 -17.70 -2.62 2.45
CA GLY A 337 -18.60 -2.15 3.51
C GLY A 337 -18.06 -2.48 4.90
N VAL A 338 -17.74 -3.75 5.15
CA VAL A 338 -17.23 -4.21 6.45
C VAL A 338 -15.86 -3.60 6.75
N SER A 339 -14.93 -3.60 5.79
CA SER A 339 -13.57 -3.09 6.05
C SER A 339 -13.57 -1.60 6.38
N PHE A 340 -14.37 -0.78 5.67
CA PHE A 340 -14.51 0.63 5.98
C PHE A 340 -15.29 0.87 7.28
N ALA A 341 -16.36 0.11 7.55
CA ALA A 341 -17.11 0.21 8.79
C ALA A 341 -16.20 -0.06 10.00
N THR A 342 -15.41 -1.13 9.95
CA THR A 342 -14.41 -1.47 10.97
C THR A 342 -13.35 -0.39 11.12
N ALA A 343 -12.78 0.11 10.01
CA ALA A 343 -11.80 1.18 10.05
C ALA A 343 -12.35 2.46 10.69
N ILE A 344 -13.61 2.79 10.42
CA ILE A 344 -14.32 3.92 11.04
C ILE A 344 -14.53 3.67 12.54
N ALA A 345 -14.98 2.47 12.93
CA ALA A 345 -15.20 2.09 14.32
C ALA A 345 -13.90 2.19 15.14
N ILE A 346 -12.81 1.61 14.66
CA ILE A 346 -11.48 1.69 15.30
C ILE A 346 -11.06 3.15 15.46
N TYR A 347 -11.14 3.93 14.37
CA TYR A 347 -10.74 5.33 14.39
C TYR A 347 -11.50 6.11 15.48
N TRP A 348 -12.82 5.97 15.55
CA TRP A 348 -13.64 6.72 16.50
C TRP A 348 -13.51 6.23 17.94
N LEU A 349 -13.34 4.93 18.15
CA LEU A 349 -13.05 4.35 19.46
C LEU A 349 -11.80 5.02 20.06
N PHE A 350 -10.67 5.00 19.34
CA PHE A 350 -9.44 5.58 19.84
C PHE A 350 -9.42 7.11 19.84
N ALA A 351 -10.15 7.76 18.93
CA ALA A 351 -10.34 9.20 18.98
C ALA A 351 -11.09 9.61 20.26
N GLY A 352 -12.14 8.87 20.63
CA GLY A 352 -12.89 9.06 21.87
C GLY A 352 -12.01 8.88 23.10
N LEU A 353 -11.25 7.77 23.17
CA LEU A 353 -10.32 7.50 24.26
C LEU A 353 -9.29 8.63 24.44
N SER A 354 -8.71 9.12 23.34
CA SER A 354 -7.73 10.21 23.41
C SER A 354 -8.31 11.52 23.96
N LYS A 355 -9.58 11.84 23.63
CA LYS A 355 -10.27 13.03 24.17
C LYS A 355 -10.54 12.87 25.66
N GLY A 356 -10.97 11.67 26.09
CA GLY A 356 -11.21 11.36 27.51
C GLY A 356 -9.95 11.52 28.36
N ILE A 357 -8.82 10.95 27.91
CA ILE A 357 -7.52 11.07 28.60
C ILE A 357 -7.08 12.54 28.73
N ASN A 358 -7.22 13.32 27.65
CA ASN A 358 -6.86 14.74 27.68
C ASN A 358 -7.73 15.54 28.66
N LYS A 359 -9.03 15.24 28.74
CA LYS A 359 -9.94 15.88 29.71
C LYS A 359 -9.52 15.59 31.16
N ILE A 360 -9.16 14.33 31.46
CA ILE A 360 -8.67 13.92 32.79
C ILE A 360 -7.35 14.62 33.15
N ARG A 361 -6.42 14.72 32.18
CA ARG A 361 -5.14 15.39 32.37
C ARG A 361 -5.30 16.90 32.63
N CYS A 362 -6.18 17.57 31.90
CA CYS A 362 -6.51 18.98 32.16
C CYS A 362 -7.15 19.19 33.54
N SER A 363 -8.03 18.29 33.99
CA SER A 363 -8.63 18.40 35.33
C SER A 363 -7.66 18.14 36.49
N ARG A 364 -6.59 17.35 36.26
CA ARG A 364 -5.54 17.11 37.26
C ARG A 364 -4.51 18.25 37.36
N ASN A 365 -4.30 19.02 36.30
CA ASN A 365 -3.41 20.19 36.31
C ASN A 365 -4.09 21.47 36.84
N GLN A 366 -5.38 21.42 37.16
CA GLN A 366 -6.17 22.52 37.73
C GLN A 366 -6.47 22.33 39.24
N ARG A 367 -6.05 21.20 39.81
CA ARG A 367 -5.93 20.97 41.25
C ARG A 367 -4.45 21.02 41.60
#